data_AF-A0AAE0CPX4-F1
#
_entry.id   AF-A0AAE0CPX4-F1
#
_cell.length_a   1.000
_cell.length_b   1.000
_cell.length_c   1.000
_cell.angle_alpha   90.00
_cell.angle_beta   90.00
_cell.angle_gamma   90.00
#
_symmetry.space_group_name_H-M   'P 1'
#
loop_
_entity.id
_entity.type
_entity.pdbx_description
1 polymer ?
#
loop_
_entity_poly.entity_id
_entity_poly.type
_entity_poly.pdbx_seq_one_letter_code
_entity_poly.pdbx_strand_id
1 'polypeptide(L)'
;MVSAALFAKLQQLATVAGDVLLGKEKLQKILLARLTETVLMWLSDEQEFWGVFEDESSPVQPLGLHQLILDMHFTVEIARFAGYPSRHLQQIASAIITRAIRTFSARGMDQQSALPADEWFGETAKSAINKLLLEDLGQNI
;
A
#
# COMPACT_ATOMS: atom_id res chain seq x y z
N MET A 1 -8.91 -2.04 3.87
CA MET A 1 -9.74 -2.70 2.83
C MET A 1 -9.31 -2.32 1.41
N VAL A 2 -8.69 -1.16 1.18
CA VAL A 2 -8.16 -0.74 -0.14
C VAL A 2 -6.92 -1.55 -0.54
N SER A 3 -5.96 -1.77 0.36
CA SER A 3 -4.77 -2.59 0.10
C SER A 3 -5.04 -4.03 -0.31
N ALA A 4 -5.93 -4.74 0.39
CA ALA A 4 -6.27 -6.13 0.06
C ALA A 4 -7.00 -6.24 -1.28
N ALA A 5 -7.91 -5.31 -1.60
CA ALA A 5 -8.59 -5.27 -2.88
C ALA A 5 -7.63 -4.90 -4.03
N LEU A 6 -6.73 -3.94 -3.81
CA LEU A 6 -5.68 -3.58 -4.76
C LEU A 6 -4.72 -4.76 -4.97
N PHE A 7 -4.29 -5.42 -3.89
CA PHE A 7 -3.44 -6.60 -3.95
C PHE A 7 -4.12 -7.74 -4.71
N ALA A 8 -5.40 -8.02 -4.45
CA ALA A 8 -6.17 -9.01 -5.19
C ALA A 8 -6.28 -8.64 -6.69
N LYS A 9 -6.45 -7.36 -7.02
CA LYS A 9 -6.47 -6.89 -8.42
C LYS A 9 -5.10 -6.97 -9.10
N LEU A 10 -4.03 -6.66 -8.38
CA LEU A 10 -2.66 -6.80 -8.86
C LEU A 10 -2.28 -8.27 -9.07
N GLN A 11 -2.70 -9.17 -8.16
CA GLN A 11 -2.56 -10.61 -8.29
C GLN A 11 -3.34 -11.14 -9.50
N GLN A 12 -4.62 -10.77 -9.65
CA GLN A 12 -5.42 -11.13 -10.83
C GLN A 12 -4.74 -10.68 -12.14
N LEU A 13 -4.20 -9.46 -12.17
CA LEU A 13 -3.49 -8.97 -13.35
C LEU A 13 -2.15 -9.69 -13.55
N ALA A 14 -1.44 -10.04 -12.49
CA ALA A 14 -0.21 -10.83 -12.54
C ALA A 14 -0.48 -12.22 -13.11
N THR A 15 -1.56 -12.89 -12.71
CA THR A 15 -1.98 -14.20 -13.24
C THR A 15 -2.32 -14.10 -14.73
N VAL A 16 -3.15 -13.12 -15.13
CA VAL A 16 -3.50 -12.92 -16.54
C VAL A 16 -2.27 -12.58 -17.39
N ALA A 17 -1.37 -11.74 -16.87
CA ALA A 17 -0.09 -11.45 -17.50
C ALA A 17 0.81 -12.69 -17.54
N GLY A 18 0.74 -13.55 -16.52
CA GLY A 18 1.28 -14.92 -16.45
C GLY A 18 0.98 -15.73 -17.70
N ASP A 19 -0.32 -15.87 -17.95
CA ASP A 19 -0.88 -16.71 -19.01
C ASP A 19 -0.65 -16.12 -20.42
N VAL A 20 -0.70 -14.79 -20.56
CA VAL A 20 -0.53 -14.09 -21.84
C VAL A 20 0.95 -13.88 -22.19
N LEU A 21 1.83 -13.81 -21.18
CA LEU A 21 3.26 -13.53 -21.34
C LEU A 21 4.13 -14.71 -20.90
N LEU A 22 3.71 -15.93 -21.23
CA LEU A 22 4.48 -17.15 -20.98
C LEU A 22 5.95 -16.98 -21.43
N GLY A 23 6.89 -17.23 -20.51
CA GLY A 23 8.33 -17.08 -20.74
C GLY A 23 8.84 -15.63 -20.74
N LYS A 24 8.04 -14.65 -20.29
CA LYS A 24 8.45 -13.23 -20.15
C LYS A 24 8.26 -12.73 -18.71
N GLU A 25 8.75 -13.49 -17.73
CA GLU A 25 8.67 -13.20 -16.30
C GLU A 25 9.26 -11.82 -15.95
N LYS A 26 10.32 -11.40 -16.68
CA LYS A 26 10.90 -10.06 -16.55
C LYS A 26 9.92 -8.95 -16.95
N LEU A 27 9.13 -9.17 -18.00
CA LEU A 27 8.16 -8.19 -18.49
C LEU A 27 6.95 -8.10 -17.55
N GLN A 28 6.48 -9.23 -17.01
CA GLN A 28 5.44 -9.27 -15.98
C GLN A 28 5.82 -8.44 -14.75
N LYS A 29 7.04 -8.64 -14.22
CA LYS A 29 7.55 -7.86 -13.08
C LYS A 29 7.65 -6.36 -13.38
N ILE A 30 8.12 -5.99 -14.58
CA ILE A 30 8.17 -4.59 -14.99
C ILE A 30 6.77 -3.98 -15.05
N LEU A 31 5.80 -4.68 -15.62
CA LEU A 31 4.42 -4.20 -15.70
C LEU A 31 3.79 -4.05 -14.32
N LEU A 32 3.98 -5.01 -13.42
CA LEU A 32 3.48 -4.93 -12.05
C LEU A 32 4.10 -3.76 -11.28
N ALA A 33 5.41 -3.56 -11.42
CA ALA A 33 6.10 -2.43 -10.81
C ALA A 33 5.50 -1.10 -11.32
N ARG A 34 5.35 -0.95 -12.64
CA ARG A 34 4.81 0.27 -13.25
C ARG A 34 3.36 0.52 -12.89
N LEU A 35 2.53 -0.51 -12.86
CA LEU A 35 1.14 -0.36 -12.45
C LEU A 35 1.04 0.06 -10.98
N THR A 36 1.80 -0.58 -10.11
CA THR A 36 1.83 -0.25 -8.67
C THR A 36 2.26 1.21 -8.46
N GLU A 37 3.34 1.63 -9.13
CA GLU A 37 3.79 3.03 -9.13
C GLU A 37 2.69 3.98 -9.64
N THR A 38 2.04 3.65 -10.76
CA THR A 38 1.02 4.49 -11.38
C THR A 38 -0.19 4.70 -10.47
N VAL A 39 -0.65 3.64 -9.80
CA VAL A 39 -1.78 3.73 -8.86
C VAL A 39 -1.42 4.62 -7.67
N LEU A 40 -0.20 4.52 -7.14
CA LEU A 40 0.23 5.33 -6.01
C LEU A 40 0.47 6.79 -6.39
N MET A 41 1.03 7.08 -7.57
CA MET A 41 1.14 8.45 -8.08
C MET A 41 -0.24 9.08 -8.28
N TRP A 42 -1.19 8.33 -8.83
CA TRP A 42 -2.56 8.82 -8.96
C TRP A 42 -3.17 9.10 -7.58
N LEU A 43 -3.06 8.17 -6.63
CA LEU A 43 -3.58 8.35 -5.27
C LEU A 43 -2.95 9.54 -4.55
N SER A 44 -1.66 9.81 -4.75
CA SER A 44 -0.99 10.96 -4.10
C SER A 44 -1.56 12.30 -4.53
N ASP A 45 -2.12 12.37 -5.75
CA ASP A 45 -2.65 13.59 -6.36
C ASP A 45 -4.20 13.62 -6.39
N GLU A 46 -4.87 12.53 -6.00
CA GLU A 46 -6.33 12.38 -6.13
C GLU A 46 -7.11 13.22 -5.10
N GLN A 47 -7.62 14.37 -5.55
CA GLN A 47 -8.27 15.35 -4.67
C GLN A 47 -9.60 14.83 -4.09
N GLU A 48 -10.33 13.95 -4.77
CA GLU A 48 -11.55 13.36 -4.20
C GLU A 48 -11.23 12.51 -2.96
N PHE A 49 -10.14 11.72 -3.03
CA PHE A 49 -9.65 10.92 -1.91
C PHE A 49 -9.19 11.82 -0.76
N TRP A 50 -8.34 12.81 -1.05
CA TRP A 50 -7.81 13.71 -0.03
C TRP A 50 -8.88 14.64 0.56
N GLY A 51 -9.93 14.97 -0.19
CA GLY A 51 -11.06 15.76 0.29
C GLY A 51 -11.69 15.17 1.55
N VAL A 52 -11.74 13.84 1.68
CA VAL A 52 -12.21 13.17 2.91
C VAL A 52 -11.29 13.47 4.10
N PHE A 53 -9.97 13.44 3.88
CA PHE A 53 -8.94 13.74 4.89
C PHE A 53 -8.79 15.23 5.18
N GLU A 54 -9.27 16.11 4.31
CA GLU A 54 -9.18 17.57 4.43
C GLU A 54 -10.47 18.19 4.98
N ASP A 55 -11.63 17.56 4.76
CA ASP A 55 -12.93 18.02 5.27
C ASP A 55 -13.05 17.88 6.80
N GLU A 56 -12.92 18.99 7.52
CA GLU A 56 -13.04 19.06 8.98
C GLU A 56 -14.42 18.65 9.50
N SER A 57 -15.46 18.71 8.67
CA SER A 57 -16.80 18.25 9.02
C SER A 57 -16.95 16.73 8.92
N SER A 58 -16.07 16.08 8.15
CA SER A 58 -15.99 14.63 8.04
C SER A 58 -15.29 14.04 9.26
N PRO A 59 -15.91 13.07 9.97
CA PRO A 59 -15.29 12.38 11.09
C PRO A 59 -14.25 11.39 10.56
N VAL A 60 -13.10 11.89 10.12
CA VAL A 60 -11.96 11.05 9.78
C VAL A 60 -11.49 10.39 11.07
N GLN A 61 -11.89 9.14 11.25
CA GLN A 61 -11.52 8.39 12.44
C GLN A 61 -9.99 8.17 12.45
N PRO A 62 -9.34 8.20 13.63
CA PRO A 62 -7.94 7.80 13.79
C PRO A 62 -7.60 6.44 13.15
N LEU A 63 -8.60 5.55 13.05
CA LEU A 63 -8.49 4.25 12.38
C LEU A 63 -8.22 4.36 10.87
N GLY A 64 -8.78 5.37 10.20
CA GLY A 64 -8.57 5.60 8.76
C GLY A 64 -7.12 6.00 8.45
N LEU A 65 -6.53 6.84 9.28
CA LEU A 65 -5.12 7.22 9.17
C LEU A 65 -4.20 6.02 9.38
N HIS A 66 -4.44 5.22 10.43
CA HIS A 66 -3.70 3.98 10.65
C HIS A 66 -3.73 3.04 9.45
N GLN A 67 -4.93 2.83 8.90
CA GLN A 67 -5.09 1.94 7.77
C GLN A 67 -4.34 2.43 6.53
N LEU A 68 -4.36 3.74 6.26
CA LEU A 68 -3.61 4.31 5.14
C LEU A 68 -2.10 4.13 5.31
N ILE A 69 -1.56 4.37 6.52
CA ILE A 69 -0.14 4.17 6.81
C ILE A 69 0.24 2.68 6.65
N LEU A 70 -0.59 1.77 7.19
CA LEU A 70 -0.41 0.32 6.98
C LEU A 70 -0.44 -0.05 5.50
N ASP A 71 -1.38 0.49 4.73
CA ASP A 71 -1.53 0.20 3.30
C ASP A 71 -0.29 0.64 2.50
N MET A 72 0.34 1.77 2.87
CA MET A 72 1.58 2.25 2.25
C MET A 72 2.77 1.34 2.56
N HIS A 73 2.95 0.96 3.82
CA HIS A 73 4.00 0.00 4.22
C HIS A 73 3.79 -1.36 3.56
N PHE A 74 2.55 -1.85 3.53
CA PHE A 74 2.19 -3.10 2.89
C PHE A 74 2.50 -3.10 1.39
N THR A 75 2.22 -2.01 0.68
CA THR A 75 2.48 -1.92 -0.76
C THR A 75 3.98 -1.94 -1.09
N VAL A 76 4.80 -1.24 -0.30
CA VAL A 76 6.26 -1.28 -0.42
C VAL A 76 6.79 -2.68 -0.16
N GLU A 77 6.22 -3.38 0.83
CA GLU A 77 6.63 -4.72 1.19
C GLU A 77 6.23 -5.75 0.12
N ILE A 78 5.04 -5.63 -0.49
CA ILE A 78 4.63 -6.46 -1.64
C ILE A 78 5.65 -6.34 -2.78
N ALA A 79 6.03 -5.11 -3.14
CA ALA A 79 6.98 -4.89 -4.23
C ALA A 79 8.34 -5.52 -3.93
N ARG A 80 8.77 -5.50 -2.66
CA ARG A 80 9.99 -6.18 -2.21
C ARG A 80 9.87 -7.70 -2.38
N PHE A 81 8.81 -8.31 -1.85
CA PHE A 81 8.60 -9.76 -1.90
C PHE A 81 8.39 -10.29 -3.32
N ALA A 82 7.64 -9.56 -4.15
CA ALA A 82 7.39 -9.94 -5.54
C ALA A 82 8.61 -9.69 -6.47
N GLY A 83 9.72 -9.20 -5.92
CA GLY A 83 11.00 -9.07 -6.61
C GLY A 83 11.08 -7.88 -7.55
N TYR A 84 10.37 -6.79 -7.25
CA TYR A 84 10.44 -5.51 -7.97
C TYR A 84 10.53 -4.28 -7.04
N PRO A 85 11.44 -4.26 -6.04
CA PRO A 85 11.56 -3.09 -5.17
C PRO A 85 11.93 -1.84 -5.99
N SER A 86 11.26 -0.72 -5.69
CA SER A 86 11.50 0.56 -6.36
C SER A 86 11.73 1.67 -5.33
N ARG A 87 12.82 2.43 -5.49
CA ARG A 87 13.08 3.62 -4.68
C ARG A 87 11.99 4.67 -4.90
N HIS A 88 11.50 4.79 -6.13
CA HIS A 88 10.44 5.74 -6.45
C HIS A 88 9.13 5.39 -5.75
N LEU A 89 8.78 4.10 -5.75
CA LEU A 89 7.64 3.58 -5.00
C LEU A 89 7.73 3.91 -3.50
N GLN A 90 8.90 3.70 -2.89
CA GLN A 90 9.14 4.04 -1.49
C GLN A 90 8.95 5.54 -1.23
N GLN A 91 9.46 6.39 -2.12
CA GLN A 91 9.32 7.84 -2.00
C GLN A 91 7.86 8.29 -2.07
N ILE A 92 7.07 7.75 -3.01
CA ILE A 92 5.64 8.08 -3.12
C ILE A 92 4.89 7.61 -1.87
N ALA A 93 5.15 6.40 -1.39
CA ALA A 93 4.53 5.87 -0.17
C ALA A 93 4.86 6.75 1.05
N SER A 94 6.13 7.15 1.22
CA SER A 94 6.54 8.07 2.30
C SER A 94 5.90 9.46 2.17
N ALA A 95 5.72 9.96 0.95
CA ALA A 95 5.05 11.24 0.70
C ALA A 95 3.56 11.19 1.08
N ILE A 96 2.87 10.09 0.75
CA ILE A 96 1.47 9.87 1.14
C ILE A 96 1.33 9.79 2.66
N ILE A 97 2.19 9.02 3.35
CA ILE A 97 2.21 8.93 4.82
C ILE A 97 2.41 10.32 5.43
N THR A 98 3.41 11.05 4.96
CA THR A 98 3.74 12.39 5.46
C THR A 98 2.58 13.37 5.27
N ARG A 99 1.93 13.35 4.10
CA ARG A 99 0.74 14.16 3.82
C ARG A 99 -0.40 13.81 4.77
N ALA A 100 -0.72 12.52 4.91
CA ALA A 100 -1.81 12.06 5.78
C ALA A 100 -1.62 12.48 7.24
N ILE A 101 -0.42 12.31 7.78
CA ILE A 101 -0.06 12.72 9.14
C ILE A 101 -0.21 14.24 9.31
N ARG A 102 0.31 15.02 8.36
CA ARG A 102 0.22 16.49 8.38
C ARG A 102 -1.23 16.96 8.36
N THR A 103 -2.04 16.43 7.45
CA THR A 103 -3.44 16.81 7.29
C THR A 103 -4.25 16.44 8.53
N PHE A 104 -4.01 15.26 9.11
CA PHE A 104 -4.71 14.82 10.32
C PHE A 104 -4.38 15.71 11.53
N SER A 105 -3.13 16.14 11.69
CA SER A 105 -2.74 16.99 12.81
C SER A 105 -3.12 18.44 12.70
N ALA A 106 -3.29 18.94 11.47
CA ALA A 106 -3.88 20.26 11.26
C ALA A 106 -5.29 20.36 11.87
N ARG A 107 -6.01 19.23 12.04
CA ARG A 107 -7.32 19.16 12.70
C ARG A 107 -7.27 19.18 14.23
N GLY A 108 -6.10 19.37 14.84
CA GLY A 108 -5.92 19.43 16.30
C GLY A 108 -6.00 18.08 17.01
N MET A 109 -5.89 16.96 16.28
CA MET A 109 -5.82 15.62 16.86
C MET A 109 -4.36 15.23 17.16
N ASP A 110 -4.08 14.89 18.42
CA ASP A 110 -2.73 14.57 18.90
C ASP A 110 -2.21 13.24 18.30
N GLN A 111 -1.08 13.30 17.59
CA GLN A 111 -0.47 12.15 16.90
C GLN A 111 0.05 11.09 17.89
N GLN A 112 0.61 11.56 19.00
CA GLN A 112 1.48 10.77 19.88
C GLN A 112 0.72 9.72 20.71
N SER A 113 -0.58 9.94 20.96
CA SER A 113 -1.43 9.00 21.70
C SER A 113 -2.21 8.04 20.81
N ALA A 114 -2.30 8.33 19.51
CA ALA A 114 -3.12 7.57 18.58
C ALA A 114 -2.31 6.57 17.76
N LEU A 115 -1.13 6.93 17.25
CA LEU A 115 -0.39 6.12 16.28
C LEU A 115 0.79 5.32 16.91
N PRO A 116 0.98 4.03 16.56
CA PRO A 116 2.20 3.28 16.83
C PRO A 116 3.45 3.94 16.20
N ALA A 117 4.63 3.50 16.63
CA ALA A 117 5.89 3.88 15.96
C ALA A 117 5.93 3.37 14.51
N ASP A 118 6.59 4.10 13.61
CA ASP A 118 6.70 3.73 12.18
C ASP A 118 7.25 2.30 11.98
N GLU A 119 8.21 1.88 12.83
CA GLU A 119 8.77 0.53 12.85
C GLU A 119 7.69 -0.56 13.02
N TRP A 120 6.66 -0.29 13.84
CA TRP A 120 5.56 -1.23 14.04
C TRP A 120 4.78 -1.48 12.75
N PHE A 121 4.58 -0.46 11.92
CA PHE A 121 3.87 -0.60 10.65
C PHE A 121 4.67 -1.46 9.66
N GLY A 122 5.98 -1.22 9.57
CA GLY A 122 6.87 -2.01 8.72
C GLY A 122 6.91 -3.49 9.13
N GLU A 123 7.06 -3.78 10.42
CA GLU A 123 7.07 -5.17 10.90
C GLU A 123 5.71 -5.86 10.76
N THR A 124 4.62 -5.12 10.97
CA THR A 124 3.26 -5.65 10.76
C THR A 124 3.01 -5.98 9.29
N ALA A 125 3.43 -5.12 8.37
CA ALA A 125 3.34 -5.36 6.92
C ALA A 125 4.14 -6.61 6.50
N LYS A 126 5.39 -6.74 6.96
CA LYS A 126 6.22 -7.94 6.72
C LYS A 126 5.55 -9.21 7.25
N SER A 127 5.05 -9.17 8.48
CA SER A 127 4.37 -10.31 9.10
C SER A 127 3.13 -10.73 8.31
N ALA A 128 2.31 -9.75 7.87
CA ALA A 128 1.12 -10.00 7.08
C ALA A 128 1.43 -10.68 5.74
N ILE A 129 2.47 -10.23 5.02
CA ILE A 129 2.84 -10.85 3.75
C ILE A 129 3.39 -12.26 3.97
N ASN A 130 4.23 -12.47 4.99
CA ASN A 130 4.72 -13.80 5.31
C ASN A 130 3.56 -14.79 5.59
N LYS A 131 2.51 -14.35 6.29
CA LYS A 131 1.30 -15.16 6.51
C LYS A 131 0.58 -15.48 5.22
N LEU A 132 0.35 -14.49 4.36
CA LEU A 132 -0.31 -14.69 3.06
C LEU A 132 0.47 -15.66 2.16
N LEU A 133 1.80 -15.63 2.20
CA LEU A 133 2.67 -16.56 1.47
C LEU A 133 2.63 -17.98 2.06
N LEU A 134 2.59 -18.10 3.39
CA LEU A 134 2.47 -19.39 4.10
C LEU A 134 1.10 -20.04 3.85
N GLU A 135 0.03 -19.25 3.76
CA GLU A 135 -1.32 -19.73 3.43
C GLU A 135 -1.42 -20.22 1.98
N ASP A 136 -0.72 -19.56 1.03
CA ASP A 136 -0.63 -19.99 -0.38
C ASP A 136 0.14 -21.32 -0.55
N LEU A 137 1.21 -21.51 0.24
CA LEU A 137 1.97 -22.77 0.26
C LEU A 137 1.22 -23.93 0.95
N GLY A 138 0.26 -23.63 1.83
CA GLY A 138 -0.57 -24.62 2.52
C GLY A 138 -1.72 -25.19 1.70
N GLN A 139 -2.05 -24.60 0.55
CA GLN A 139 -3.10 -25.09 -0.37
C GLN A 139 -2.57 -25.97 -1.52
N ASN A 140 -1.26 -26.24 -1.56
CA ASN A 140 -0.61 -27.10 -2.56
C ASN A 140 -0.16 -28.47 -2.01
N ILE A 141 -0.82 -28.99 -0.97
CA ILE A 141 -0.62 -30.36 -0.44
C ILE A 141 -1.95 -31.11 -0.41
#